data_AF-A0A6N2LT36-F1
#
_entry.id   AF-A0A6N2LT36-F1
#
_cell.length_a   1.000
_cell.length_b   1.000
_cell.length_c   1.000
_cell.angle_alpha   90.00
_cell.angle_beta   90.00
_cell.angle_gamma   90.00
#
_symmetry.space_group_name_H-M   'P 1'
#
loop_
_entity.id
_entity.type
_entity.pdbx_description
1 polymer ?
#
loop_
_entity_poly.entity_id
_entity_poly.type
_entity_poly.pdbx_seq_one_letter_code
_entity_poly.pdbx_strand_id
1 'polypeptide(L)'
;MGGHDAVKVAKTVIEVADVAWKAMEFTQHHHLHETHQHGSAHDTKSISVDEELESLRSENKRLRNLLEHNLKLLQSLSESPCLLNDCPPHLYSRLVATVDSENFLTKIKSLQQASVNETGIQFPFKEATVDDMQLVEVLINVDEQET
;
A
#
# COMPACT_ATOMS: atom_id res chain seq x y z
N MET A 1 -48.09 22.94 -3.48
CA MET A 1 -47.39 23.60 -4.62
C MET A 1 -46.06 24.10 -4.07
N GLY A 2 -44.92 23.54 -4.48
CA GLY A 2 -43.61 23.96 -3.93
C GLY A 2 -42.41 23.22 -4.55
N GLY A 3 -42.59 21.97 -4.99
CA GLY A 3 -41.53 21.22 -5.68
C GLY A 3 -41.23 21.72 -7.10
N HIS A 4 -42.21 22.29 -7.79
CA HIS A 4 -42.04 22.77 -9.17
C HIS A 4 -41.11 23.99 -9.26
N ASP A 5 -41.11 24.85 -8.25
CA ASP A 5 -40.21 26.01 -8.19
C ASP A 5 -38.79 25.60 -7.81
N ALA A 6 -38.64 24.61 -6.92
CA ALA A 6 -37.34 24.04 -6.59
C ALA A 6 -36.66 23.38 -7.80
N VAL A 7 -37.42 22.65 -8.64
CA VAL A 7 -36.89 22.02 -9.86
C VAL A 7 -36.46 23.06 -10.90
N LYS A 8 -37.21 24.15 -11.04
CA LYS A 8 -36.81 25.26 -11.93
C LYS A 8 -35.52 25.91 -11.46
N VAL A 9 -35.42 26.23 -10.17
CA VAL A 9 -34.21 26.81 -9.58
C VAL A 9 -33.01 25.89 -9.78
N ALA A 10 -33.17 24.57 -9.54
CA ALA A 10 -32.09 23.61 -9.75
C ALA A 10 -31.62 23.56 -11.22
N LYS A 11 -32.54 23.60 -12.18
CA LYS A 11 -32.21 23.65 -13.62
C LYS A 11 -31.39 24.89 -13.96
N THR A 12 -31.78 26.05 -13.45
CA THR A 12 -31.06 27.31 -13.72
C THR A 12 -29.68 27.31 -13.07
N VAL A 13 -29.54 26.78 -11.85
CA VAL A 13 -28.22 26.66 -11.19
C VAL A 13 -27.27 25.78 -11.99
N ILE A 14 -27.75 24.66 -12.52
CA ILE A 14 -26.93 23.76 -13.36
C ILE A 14 -26.52 24.46 -14.67
N GLU A 15 -27.44 25.18 -15.32
CA GLU A 15 -27.16 25.91 -16.56
C GLU A 15 -26.14 27.04 -16.34
N VAL A 16 -26.28 27.80 -15.24
CA VAL A 16 -25.31 28.85 -14.87
C VAL A 16 -23.95 28.25 -14.51
N ALA A 17 -23.92 27.10 -13.83
CA ALA A 17 -22.68 26.40 -13.52
C ALA A 17 -21.95 25.89 -14.78
N ASP A 18 -22.66 25.35 -15.76
CA ASP A 18 -22.08 24.90 -17.04
C ASP A 18 -21.52 26.08 -17.85
N VAL A 19 -22.23 27.20 -17.90
CA VAL A 19 -21.75 28.43 -18.57
C VAL A 19 -20.53 29.01 -17.85
N ALA A 20 -20.55 29.06 -16.51
CA ALA A 20 -19.43 29.55 -15.71
C ALA A 20 -18.19 28.66 -15.86
N TRP A 21 -18.37 27.33 -15.92
CA TRP A 21 -17.29 26.37 -16.16
C TRP A 21 -16.66 26.56 -17.55
N LYS A 22 -17.49 26.67 -18.60
CA LYS A 22 -17.01 26.92 -19.97
C LYS A 22 -16.30 28.27 -20.11
N ALA A 23 -16.81 29.30 -19.44
CA ALA A 23 -16.16 30.60 -19.41
C ALA A 23 -14.81 30.55 -18.68
N MET A 24 -14.74 29.82 -17.55
CA MET A 24 -13.49 29.59 -16.82
C MET A 24 -12.46 28.87 -17.70
N GLU A 25 -12.84 27.78 -18.35
CA GLU A 25 -11.97 27.03 -19.27
C GLU A 25 -11.43 27.94 -20.38
N PHE A 26 -12.30 28.75 -21.01
CA PHE A 26 -11.90 29.71 -22.04
C PHE A 26 -10.94 30.80 -21.52
N THR A 27 -11.21 31.36 -20.34
CA THR A 27 -10.34 32.39 -19.73
C THR A 27 -9.02 31.82 -19.24
N GLN A 28 -8.99 30.58 -18.79
CA GLN A 28 -7.78 29.91 -18.32
C GLN A 28 -6.85 29.60 -19.50
N HIS A 29 -7.40 29.22 -20.66
CA HIS A 29 -6.65 29.10 -21.91
C HIS A 29 -6.13 30.45 -22.43
N HIS A 30 -6.85 31.55 -22.23
CA HIS A 30 -6.41 32.89 -22.67
C HIS A 30 -5.44 33.58 -21.70
N HIS A 31 -5.57 33.40 -20.38
CA HIS A 31 -4.67 34.02 -19.41
C HIS A 31 -3.26 33.42 -19.42
N LEU A 32 -3.13 32.14 -19.78
CA LEU A 32 -1.83 31.52 -20.05
C LEU A 32 -1.14 32.13 -21.28
N HIS A 33 -1.90 32.64 -22.26
CA HIS A 33 -1.32 33.26 -23.46
C HIS A 33 -0.86 34.71 -23.27
N GLU A 34 -1.53 35.51 -22.43
CA GLU A 34 -1.15 36.93 -22.24
C GLU A 34 -0.01 37.14 -21.23
N THR A 35 0.21 36.21 -20.31
CA THR A 35 1.24 36.37 -19.26
C THR A 35 2.67 36.14 -19.77
N HIS A 36 2.86 35.60 -20.99
CA HIS A 36 4.17 35.29 -21.56
C HIS A 36 4.75 36.36 -22.50
N GLN A 37 4.09 37.50 -22.71
CA GLN A 37 4.60 38.55 -23.63
C GLN A 37 5.35 39.71 -22.97
N HIS A 38 5.69 39.63 -21.68
CA HIS A 38 6.62 40.59 -21.11
C HIS A 38 7.70 39.96 -20.23
N GLY A 39 8.84 39.74 -20.86
CA GLY A 39 10.14 39.67 -20.20
C GLY A 39 10.48 38.32 -19.61
N SER A 40 11.24 37.52 -20.34
CA SER A 40 12.58 37.13 -19.89
C SER A 40 13.21 36.22 -20.94
N ALA A 41 14.41 36.59 -21.35
CA ALA A 41 15.34 35.69 -22.00
C ALA A 41 15.69 34.57 -21.02
N HIS A 42 15.05 33.42 -21.15
CA HIS A 42 15.61 32.17 -20.67
C HIS A 42 15.16 31.01 -21.56
N ASP A 43 16.15 30.42 -22.20
CA ASP A 43 16.09 29.23 -23.05
C ASP A 43 15.71 28.01 -22.19
N THR A 44 14.44 27.93 -21.83
CA THR A 44 13.82 26.74 -21.28
C THR A 44 12.72 26.37 -22.24
N LYS A 45 13.01 25.39 -23.10
CA LYS A 45 12.08 24.72 -24.01
C LYS A 45 10.78 24.43 -23.26
N SER A 46 9.79 25.31 -23.37
CA SER A 46 8.48 25.12 -22.79
C SER A 46 7.84 23.99 -23.59
N ILE A 47 7.89 22.79 -23.04
CA ILE A 47 7.14 21.63 -23.54
C ILE A 47 5.70 22.11 -23.69
N SER A 48 5.17 22.03 -24.91
CA SER A 48 3.80 22.47 -25.17
C SER A 48 2.85 21.65 -24.29
N VAL A 49 1.78 22.25 -23.80
CA VAL A 49 0.78 21.56 -22.97
C VAL A 49 0.27 20.28 -23.65
N ASP A 50 0.21 20.28 -24.98
CA ASP A 50 -0.15 19.11 -25.78
C ASP A 50 0.88 17.97 -25.70
N GLU A 51 2.18 18.30 -25.67
CA GLU A 51 3.26 17.33 -25.52
C GLU A 51 3.29 16.74 -24.09
N GLU A 52 2.97 17.55 -23.07
CA GLU A 52 2.80 17.06 -21.70
C GLU A 52 1.57 16.15 -21.57
N LEU A 53 0.44 16.53 -22.16
CA LEU A 53 -0.78 15.71 -22.18
C LEU A 53 -0.55 14.38 -22.89
N GLU A 54 0.17 14.38 -24.01
CA GLU A 54 0.47 13.15 -24.74
C GLU A 54 1.45 12.26 -23.97
N SER A 55 2.43 12.86 -23.28
CA SER A 55 3.32 12.15 -22.34
C SER A 55 2.52 11.49 -21.20
N LEU A 56 1.60 12.22 -20.58
CA LEU A 56 0.73 11.69 -19.52
C LEU A 56 -0.18 10.57 -20.02
N ARG A 57 -0.72 10.66 -21.24
CA ARG A 57 -1.53 9.60 -21.86
C ARG A 57 -0.70 8.35 -22.12
N SER A 58 0.51 8.52 -22.67
CA SER A 58 1.46 7.43 -22.90
C SER A 58 1.82 6.71 -21.60
N GLU A 59 2.11 7.48 -20.55
CA GLU A 59 2.44 6.94 -19.24
C GLU A 59 1.24 6.23 -18.59
N ASN A 60 0.03 6.80 -18.70
CA ASN A 60 -1.18 6.14 -18.20
C ASN A 60 -1.42 4.79 -18.91
N LYS A 61 -1.19 4.74 -20.23
CA LYS A 61 -1.27 3.49 -21.00
C LYS A 61 -0.22 2.47 -20.53
N ARG A 62 1.02 2.90 -20.32
CA ARG A 62 2.10 2.05 -19.79
C ARG A 62 1.73 1.49 -18.41
N LEU A 63 1.23 2.33 -17.51
CA LEU A 63 0.78 1.93 -16.17
C LEU A 63 -0.37 0.95 -16.20
N ARG A 64 -1.36 1.16 -17.09
CA ARG A 64 -2.48 0.21 -17.28
C ARG A 64 -1.99 -1.16 -17.75
N ASN A 65 -1.06 -1.19 -18.71
CA ASN A 65 -0.48 -2.45 -19.19
C ASN A 65 0.31 -3.16 -18.07
N LEU A 66 1.06 -2.41 -17.27
CA LEU A 66 1.80 -2.96 -16.13
C LEU A 66 0.85 -3.54 -15.07
N LEU A 67 -0.25 -2.83 -14.78
CA LEU A 67 -1.27 -3.31 -13.86
C LEU A 67 -1.91 -4.61 -14.36
N GLU A 68 -2.27 -4.67 -15.65
CA GLU A 68 -2.82 -5.88 -16.25
C GLU A 68 -1.84 -7.07 -16.11
N HIS A 69 -0.56 -6.85 -16.37
CA HIS A 69 0.46 -7.88 -16.19
C HIS A 69 0.58 -8.35 -14.74
N ASN A 70 0.61 -7.41 -13.79
CA ASN A 70 0.68 -7.73 -12.35
C ASN A 70 -0.55 -8.52 -11.89
N LEU A 71 -1.74 -8.18 -12.38
CA LEU A 71 -2.96 -8.92 -12.05
C LEU A 71 -2.91 -10.36 -12.57
N LYS A 72 -2.40 -10.57 -13.80
CA LYS A 72 -2.20 -11.93 -14.34
C LYS A 72 -1.21 -12.74 -13.50
N LEU A 73 -0.11 -12.12 -13.06
CA LEU A 73 0.85 -12.77 -12.17
C LEU A 73 0.21 -13.16 -10.83
N LEU A 74 -0.50 -12.23 -10.18
CA LEU A 74 -1.19 -12.49 -8.91
C LEU A 74 -2.23 -13.60 -9.05
N GLN A 75 -2.99 -13.61 -10.15
CA GLN A 75 -3.93 -14.68 -10.44
C GLN A 75 -3.20 -16.02 -10.56
N SER A 76 -2.13 -16.09 -11.36
CA SER A 76 -1.34 -17.33 -11.51
C SER A 76 -0.74 -17.83 -10.19
N LEU A 77 -0.36 -16.93 -9.28
CA LEU A 77 0.12 -17.27 -7.95
C LEU A 77 -1.03 -17.77 -7.05
N SER A 78 -2.21 -17.18 -7.15
CA SER A 78 -3.39 -17.61 -6.39
C SER A 78 -3.92 -18.98 -6.83
N GLU A 79 -3.79 -19.29 -8.11
CA GLU A 79 -4.14 -20.59 -8.70
C GLU A 79 -3.02 -21.63 -8.49
N SER A 80 -1.85 -21.20 -7.98
CA SER A 80 -0.74 -22.09 -7.69
C SER A 80 -1.09 -23.00 -6.51
N PRO A 81 -1.02 -24.34 -6.67
CA PRO A 81 -1.39 -25.30 -5.64
C PRO A 81 -0.59 -25.19 -4.34
N CYS A 82 0.58 -24.53 -4.38
CA CYS A 82 1.49 -24.39 -3.25
C CYS A 82 0.87 -23.64 -2.06
N LEU A 83 -0.06 -22.70 -2.29
CA LEU A 83 -0.67 -21.92 -1.20
C LEU A 83 -1.92 -22.56 -0.61
N LEU A 84 -2.61 -23.41 -1.37
CA LEU A 84 -3.88 -24.03 -0.96
C LEU A 84 -3.69 -25.44 -0.37
N ASN A 85 -2.69 -26.20 -0.85
CA ASN A 85 -2.50 -27.60 -0.45
C ASN A 85 -1.54 -27.80 0.72
N ASP A 86 -0.83 -26.75 1.15
CA ASP A 86 0.09 -26.82 2.30
C ASP A 86 -0.61 -26.66 3.66
N CYS A 87 -1.93 -26.43 3.68
CA CYS A 87 -2.71 -26.35 4.91
C CYS A 87 -3.34 -27.72 5.24
N PRO A 88 -2.86 -28.45 6.27
CA PRO A 88 -3.45 -29.72 6.65
C PRO A 88 -4.95 -29.54 6.96
N PRO A 89 -5.84 -30.45 6.49
CA PRO A 89 -7.30 -30.27 6.54
C PRO A 89 -7.92 -30.18 7.95
N HIS A 90 -7.11 -30.17 9.00
CA HIS A 90 -7.54 -30.06 10.39
C HIS A 90 -6.71 -29.06 11.21
N LEU A 91 -5.84 -28.26 10.56
CA LEU A 91 -4.96 -27.32 11.27
C LEU A 91 -5.79 -26.28 12.03
N TYR A 92 -6.77 -25.66 11.37
CA TYR A 92 -7.64 -24.65 11.99
C TYR A 92 -8.38 -25.21 13.22
N SER A 93 -9.06 -26.35 13.06
CA SER A 93 -9.76 -27.01 14.17
C SER A 93 -8.82 -27.42 15.30
N ARG A 94 -7.60 -27.87 14.98
CA ARG A 94 -6.58 -28.23 15.97
C ARG A 94 -6.07 -27.02 16.72
N LEU A 95 -5.85 -25.89 16.04
CA LEU A 95 -5.44 -24.64 16.67
C LEU A 95 -6.50 -24.13 17.64
N VAL A 96 -7.76 -24.10 17.20
CA VAL A 96 -8.90 -23.72 18.06
C VAL A 96 -8.98 -24.63 19.29
N ALA A 97 -9.00 -25.94 19.10
CA ALA A 97 -9.04 -26.90 20.20
C ALA A 97 -7.83 -26.80 21.14
N THR A 98 -6.65 -26.45 20.62
CA THR A 98 -5.44 -26.27 21.44
C THR A 98 -5.54 -25.01 22.29
N VAL A 99 -5.98 -23.89 21.71
CA VAL A 99 -6.14 -22.61 22.42
C VAL A 99 -7.24 -22.69 23.48
N ASP A 100 -8.34 -23.40 23.18
CA ASP A 100 -9.45 -23.61 24.10
C ASP A 100 -9.16 -24.71 25.15
N SER A 101 -8.05 -25.44 25.02
CA SER A 101 -7.73 -26.51 25.96
C SER A 101 -7.39 -25.96 27.34
N GLU A 102 -7.89 -26.64 28.37
CA GLU A 102 -7.58 -26.31 29.77
C GLU A 102 -6.07 -26.32 30.04
N ASN A 103 -5.34 -27.24 29.39
CA ASN A 103 -3.87 -27.30 29.47
C ASN A 103 -3.19 -26.04 28.93
N PHE A 104 -3.70 -25.46 27.83
CA PHE A 104 -3.14 -24.23 27.29
C PHE A 104 -3.49 -23.03 28.19
N LEU A 105 -4.74 -22.93 28.63
CA LEU A 105 -5.19 -21.85 29.50
C LEU A 105 -4.49 -21.85 30.86
N THR A 106 -4.25 -23.03 31.45
CA THR A 106 -3.50 -23.19 32.71
C THR A 106 -2.04 -22.79 32.55
N LYS A 107 -1.40 -23.15 31.43
CA LYS A 107 -0.04 -22.68 31.10
C LYS A 107 0.02 -21.16 30.96
N ILE A 108 -0.93 -20.55 30.25
CA ILE A 108 -0.99 -19.08 30.12
C ILE A 108 -1.18 -18.40 31.48
N LYS A 109 -2.06 -18.91 32.34
CA LYS A 109 -2.25 -18.39 33.70
C LYS A 109 -0.99 -18.55 34.56
N SER A 110 -0.31 -19.69 34.46
CA SER A 110 0.96 -19.92 35.16
C SER A 110 2.04 -18.93 34.72
N LEU A 111 2.16 -18.69 33.40
CA LEU A 111 3.08 -17.69 32.85
C LEU A 111 2.73 -16.27 33.31
N GLN A 112 1.45 -15.91 33.34
CA GLN A 112 1.01 -14.62 33.89
C GLN A 112 1.36 -14.48 35.37
N GLN A 113 1.12 -15.51 36.18
CA GLN A 113 1.46 -15.48 37.60
C GLN A 113 2.97 -15.40 37.83
N ALA A 114 3.76 -16.16 37.06
CA ALA A 114 5.22 -16.05 37.08
C ALA A 114 5.68 -14.63 36.72
N SER A 115 5.08 -14.01 35.70
CA SER A 115 5.41 -12.63 35.30
C SER A 115 5.03 -11.54 36.30
N VAL A 116 4.06 -11.81 37.17
CA VAL A 116 3.63 -10.86 38.23
C VAL A 116 4.47 -11.03 39.50
N ASN A 117 4.97 -12.25 39.75
CA ASN A 117 5.73 -12.59 40.95
C ASN A 117 7.25 -12.42 40.77
N GLU A 118 7.77 -12.50 39.55
CA GLU A 118 9.13 -12.08 39.20
C GLU A 118 9.11 -10.67 38.60
N THR A 119 10.04 -9.81 38.99
CA THR A 119 10.18 -8.41 38.54
C THR A 119 10.54 -8.25 37.06
N GLY A 120 10.16 -9.17 36.19
CA GLY A 120 10.38 -9.11 34.76
C GLY A 120 9.84 -10.35 34.07
N ILE A 121 9.02 -10.16 33.03
CA ILE A 121 8.69 -11.21 32.07
C ILE A 121 10.02 -11.66 31.45
N GLN A 122 10.61 -12.74 31.96
CA GLN A 122 11.73 -13.37 31.26
C GLN A 122 11.12 -14.21 30.14
N PHE A 123 10.87 -13.52 29.02
CA PHE A 123 10.67 -14.12 27.71
C PHE A 123 11.73 -15.25 27.54
N PRO A 124 11.43 -16.39 26.90
CA PRO A 124 12.30 -17.58 26.94
C PRO A 124 13.70 -17.39 26.35
N PHE A 125 14.00 -16.20 25.82
CA PHE A 125 15.35 -15.77 25.54
C PHE A 125 15.92 -15.08 26.78
N LYS A 126 16.84 -15.76 27.47
CA LYS A 126 17.78 -15.10 28.37
C LYS A 126 18.60 -14.11 27.54
N GLU A 127 19.00 -12.99 28.13
CA GLU A 127 19.95 -12.08 27.48
C GLU A 127 21.20 -12.87 27.10
N ALA A 128 21.62 -12.74 25.84
CA ALA A 128 22.74 -13.51 25.30
C ALA A 128 23.98 -13.26 26.17
N THR A 129 24.53 -14.34 26.70
CA THR A 129 25.76 -14.32 27.48
C THR A 129 26.96 -14.17 26.55
N VAL A 130 28.10 -13.70 27.07
CA VAL A 130 29.34 -13.60 26.28
C VAL A 130 29.74 -14.95 25.67
N ASP A 131 29.44 -16.05 26.37
CA ASP A 131 29.65 -17.42 25.87
C ASP A 131 28.74 -17.76 24.66
N ASP A 132 27.53 -17.22 24.60
CA ASP A 132 26.62 -17.40 23.46
C ASP A 132 27.15 -16.66 22.22
N MET A 133 27.80 -15.51 22.41
CA MET A 133 28.45 -14.78 21.31
C MET A 133 29.66 -15.53 20.75
N GLN A 134 30.48 -16.15 21.63
CA GLN A 134 31.60 -16.99 21.19
C GLN A 134 31.13 -18.23 20.41
N LEU A 135 30.01 -18.85 20.81
CA LEU A 135 29.41 -19.97 20.09
C LEU A 135 28.96 -19.60 18.66
N VAL A 136 28.45 -18.38 18.47
CA VAL A 136 28.08 -17.87 17.14
C VAL A 136 29.31 -17.57 16.29
N GLU A 137 30.38 -17.01 16.86
CA GLU A 137 31.63 -16.76 16.12
C GLU A 137 32.29 -18.06 15.63
N VAL A 138 32.20 -19.16 16.40
CA VAL A 138 32.75 -20.46 16.00
C VAL A 138 32.01 -21.08 14.80
N LEU A 139 30.72 -20.75 14.60
CA LEU A 139 29.91 -21.23 13.47
C LEU A 139 30.16 -20.46 12.16
N ILE A 140 30.87 -19.32 12.22
CA ILE A 140 31.33 -18.55 11.06
C ILE A 140 32.81 -18.86 10.80
N ASN A 141 33.16 -20.15 10.81
CA ASN A 141 34.31 -20.65 10.05
C ASN A 141 33.74 -21.53 8.94
N VAL A 142 33.19 -20.88 7.91
CA VAL A 142 33.04 -21.52 6.61
C VAL A 142 34.46 -21.60 6.07
N ASP A 143 35.01 -22.82 6.00
CA ASP A 143 36.34 -23.10 5.48
C ASP A 143 36.58 -22.31 4.18
N GLU A 144 37.46 -21.30 4.23
CA GLU A 144 38.04 -20.64 3.06
C GLU A 144 39.06 -21.58 2.38
N GLN A 145 38.60 -22.76 1.96
CA GLN A 145 39.35 -23.64 1.05
C GLN A 145 38.48 -23.99 -0.16
N GLU A 146 38.34 -23.02 -1.06
CA GLU A 146 38.20 -23.34 -2.48
C GLU A 146 39.59 -23.25 -3.13
N THR A 147 40.17 -24.41 -3.39
CA THR A 147 41.32 -24.61 -4.30
C THR A 147 40.86 -24.70 -5.75
#